data_AF-A0A3D6BWH2-F1
#
_entry.id   AF-A0A3D6BWH2-F1
#
_cell.length_a   1.000
_cell.length_b   1.000
_cell.length_c   1.000
_cell.angle_alpha   90.00
_cell.angle_beta   90.00
_cell.angle_gamma   90.00
#
_symmetry.space_group_name_H-M   'P 1'
#
loop_
_entity.id
_entity.type
_entity.pdbx_description
1 polymer ?
#
loop_
_entity_poly.entity_id
_entity_poly.type
_entity_poly.pdbx_seq_one_letter_code
_entity_poly.pdbx_strand_id
1 'polypeptide(L)'
;QGSEGIIVHQVGHLFFLLSMVVLVFIITGRQLNRDKGWRMIQFSAILFVLWNLDTISAHFFDNQIGAVTVENLSLRQVKISAAAGSEFLVYFYHSLKLDHLFCVPALFLFYRGLTHILAREKAAREKNMETGDADL
;
A
#
# COMPACT_ATOMS: atom_id res chain seq x y z
N GLN A 1 -25.15 7.77 1.45
CA GLN A 1 -24.42 6.57 0.96
C GLN A 1 -23.90 5.88 2.20
N GLY A 2 -24.32 4.62 2.41
CA GLY A 2 -24.35 3.98 3.72
C GLY A 2 -22.98 3.77 4.36
N SER A 3 -22.94 3.89 5.69
CA SER A 3 -21.79 3.61 6.57
C SER A 3 -21.12 2.26 6.29
N GLU A 4 -21.86 1.28 5.78
CA GLU A 4 -21.35 -0.04 5.40
C GLU A 4 -20.23 0.03 4.35
N GLY A 5 -20.33 0.93 3.36
CA GLY A 5 -19.30 1.06 2.32
C GLY A 5 -17.96 1.56 2.87
N ILE A 6 -18.00 2.46 3.86
CA ILE A 6 -16.81 2.99 4.52
C ILE A 6 -16.19 1.93 5.43
N ILE A 7 -17.00 1.17 6.15
CA ILE A 7 -16.52 0.09 7.03
C ILE A 7 -15.85 -1.00 6.19
N VAL A 8 -16.48 -1.46 5.10
CA VAL A 8 -15.90 -2.47 4.21
C VAL A 8 -14.60 -1.96 3.58
N HIS A 9 -14.54 -0.68 3.21
CA HIS A 9 -13.32 -0.06 2.69
C HIS A 9 -12.18 -0.05 3.72
N GLN A 10 -12.45 0.40 4.95
CA GLN A 10 -11.48 0.43 6.04
C GLN A 10 -10.97 -0.97 6.41
N VAL A 11 -11.87 -1.95 6.46
CA VAL A 11 -11.52 -3.36 6.68
C VAL A 11 -10.67 -3.91 5.54
N GLY A 12 -10.94 -3.50 4.29
CA GLY A 12 -10.12 -3.83 3.12
C GLY A 12 -8.67 -3.35 3.24
N HIS A 13 -8.47 -2.09 3.63
CA HIS A 13 -7.14 -1.54 3.90
C HIS A 13 -6.42 -2.29 5.04
N LEU A 14 -7.12 -2.57 6.13
CA LEU A 14 -6.55 -3.30 7.26
C LEU A 14 -6.15 -4.73 6.88
N PHE A 15 -7.00 -5.45 6.14
CA PHE A 15 -6.72 -6.79 5.65
C PHE A 15 -5.53 -6.80 4.68
N PHE A 16 -5.48 -5.83 3.78
CA PHE A 16 -4.39 -5.67 2.83
C PHE A 16 -3.07 -5.32 3.54
N LEU A 17 -3.09 -4.42 4.53
CA LEU A 17 -1.94 -4.12 5.39
C LEU A 17 -1.43 -5.39 6.09
N LEU A 18 -2.32 -6.15 6.73
CA LEU A 18 -1.95 -7.37 7.44
C LEU A 18 -1.34 -8.42 6.51
N SER A 19 -1.91 -8.57 5.31
CA SER A 19 -1.38 -9.45 4.28
C SER A 19 0.05 -9.06 3.86
N MET A 20 0.32 -7.77 3.68
CA MET A 20 1.65 -7.27 3.32
C MET A 20 2.66 -7.44 4.45
N VAL A 21 2.25 -7.22 5.71
CA VAL A 21 3.09 -7.48 6.89
C VAL A 21 3.47 -8.95 6.97
N VAL A 22 2.49 -9.87 6.83
CA VAL A 22 2.74 -11.32 6.82
C VAL A 22 3.69 -11.70 5.68
N LEU A 23 3.52 -11.13 4.49
CA LEU A 23 4.43 -11.35 3.36
C LEU A 23 5.87 -10.95 3.70
N VAL A 24 6.08 -9.77 4.31
CA VAL A 24 7.41 -9.31 4.76
C VAL A 24 7.99 -10.27 5.81
N PHE A 25 7.18 -10.72 6.77
CA PHE A 25 7.60 -11.68 7.79
C PHE A 25 8.02 -13.02 7.18
N ILE A 26 7.28 -13.54 6.20
CA ILE A 26 7.62 -14.79 5.51
C ILE A 26 8.94 -14.65 4.75
N ILE A 27 9.12 -13.55 3.99
CA ILE A 27 10.36 -13.31 3.22
C ILE A 27 11.56 -13.20 4.15
N THR A 28 11.40 -12.50 5.27
CA THR A 28 12.46 -12.31 6.28
C THR A 28 12.78 -13.61 7.00
N GLY A 29 11.75 -14.32 7.48
CA GLY A 29 11.90 -15.57 8.24
C GLY A 29 12.49 -16.71 7.42
N ARG A 30 12.21 -16.76 6.11
CA ARG A 30 12.81 -17.75 5.20
C ARG A 30 14.15 -17.31 4.61
N GLN A 31 14.68 -16.15 5.00
CA GLN A 31 15.90 -15.53 4.44
C GLN A 31 15.93 -15.45 2.90
N LEU A 32 14.74 -15.36 2.27
CA LEU A 32 14.60 -15.22 0.82
C LEU A 32 15.17 -13.89 0.31
N ASN A 33 15.45 -12.93 1.21
CA ASN A 33 16.15 -11.67 0.92
C ASN A 33 17.56 -11.87 0.31
N ARG A 34 18.15 -13.08 0.38
CA ARG A 34 19.37 -13.39 -0.39
C ARG A 34 19.19 -13.23 -1.90
N ASP A 35 17.97 -13.40 -2.38
CA ASP A 35 17.64 -13.27 -3.79
C ASP A 35 17.13 -11.86 -4.13
N LYS A 36 17.70 -11.31 -5.20
CA LYS A 36 17.42 -9.94 -5.66
C LYS A 36 15.94 -9.70 -5.96
N GLY A 37 15.21 -10.71 -6.43
CA GLY A 37 13.76 -10.63 -6.70
C GLY A 37 12.91 -10.54 -5.44
N TRP A 38 13.19 -11.36 -4.44
CA TRP A 38 12.49 -11.36 -3.15
C TRP A 38 12.73 -10.09 -2.36
N ARG A 39 13.94 -9.51 -2.45
CA ARG A 39 14.23 -8.19 -1.87
C ARG A 39 13.36 -7.08 -2.48
N MET A 40 13.13 -7.10 -3.80
CA MET A 40 12.23 -6.13 -4.45
C MET A 40 10.79 -6.28 -3.96
N ILE A 41 10.31 -7.52 -3.79
CA ILE A 41 8.98 -7.79 -3.20
C ILE A 41 8.91 -7.27 -1.76
N GLN A 42 9.96 -7.47 -0.96
CA GLN A 42 10.00 -6.96 0.41
C GLN A 42 9.90 -5.43 0.45
N PHE A 43 10.67 -4.72 -0.39
CA PHE A 43 10.56 -3.26 -0.49
C PHE A 43 9.17 -2.81 -0.94
N SER A 44 8.56 -3.50 -1.91
CA SER A 44 7.19 -3.18 -2.33
C SER A 44 6.17 -3.37 -1.22
N ALA A 45 6.30 -4.43 -0.43
CA ALA A 45 5.40 -4.71 0.68
C ALA A 45 5.55 -3.67 1.80
N ILE A 46 6.78 -3.19 2.08
CA ILE A 46 7.01 -2.09 3.03
C ILE A 46 6.33 -0.80 2.53
N LEU A 47 6.46 -0.47 1.24
CA LEU A 47 5.78 0.70 0.66
C LEU A 47 4.26 0.57 0.76
N PHE A 48 3.69 -0.62 0.54
CA PHE A 48 2.26 -0.85 0.76
C PHE A 48 1.86 -0.69 2.23
N VAL A 49 2.66 -1.15 3.19
CA VAL A 49 2.39 -0.95 4.62
C VAL A 49 2.38 0.54 4.97
N LEU A 50 3.37 1.30 4.50
CA LEU A 50 3.43 2.75 4.71
C LEU A 50 2.22 3.45 4.10
N TRP A 51 1.82 3.06 2.88
CA TRP A 51 0.63 3.60 2.23
C TRP A 51 -0.65 3.35 3.03
N ASN A 52 -0.88 2.12 3.51
CA ASN A 52 -2.06 1.83 4.33
C ASN A 52 -2.03 2.57 5.69
N LEU A 53 -0.85 2.77 6.27
CA LEU A 53 -0.71 3.50 7.53
C LEU A 53 -1.05 4.99 7.37
N ASP A 54 -0.71 5.58 6.21
CA ASP A 54 -1.10 6.94 5.84
C ASP A 54 -2.63 7.05 5.74
N THR A 55 -3.28 6.12 5.02
CA THR A 55 -4.75 6.08 4.87
C THR A 55 -5.48 5.95 6.22
N ILE A 56 -5.00 5.06 7.11
CA ILE A 56 -5.59 4.86 8.44
C ILE A 56 -5.41 6.11 9.31
N SER A 57 -4.22 6.71 9.28
CA SER A 57 -3.94 7.94 10.01
C SER A 57 -4.86 9.06 9.56
N ALA A 58 -5.00 9.25 8.24
CA ALA A 58 -5.88 10.24 7.65
C ALA A 58 -7.34 10.10 8.12
N HIS A 59 -7.88 8.88 8.18
CA HIS A 59 -9.21 8.61 8.74
C HIS A 59 -9.30 8.81 10.26
N PHE A 60 -8.26 8.48 11.01
CA PHE A 60 -8.22 8.69 12.46
C PHE A 60 -8.28 10.18 12.82
N PHE A 61 -7.58 11.02 12.04
CA PHE A 61 -7.66 12.46 12.19
C PHE A 61 -9.01 13.02 11.75
N ASP A 62 -9.61 12.53 10.66
CA ASP A 62 -10.96 12.94 10.22
C ASP A 62 -12.02 12.68 11.33
N ASN A 63 -11.94 11.52 11.99
CA ASN A 63 -12.81 11.20 13.14
C ASN A 63 -12.55 12.08 14.37
N GLN A 64 -11.31 12.52 14.62
CA GLN A 64 -11.02 13.50 15.68
C GLN A 64 -11.47 14.93 15.29
N ILE A 65 -11.41 15.30 14.02
CA ILE A 65 -11.88 16.61 13.51
C ILE A 65 -13.42 16.69 13.55
N GLY A 66 -14.13 15.57 13.39
CA GLY A 66 -15.58 15.48 13.58
C GLY A 66 -16.09 15.76 15.02
N ALA A 67 -15.19 15.83 16.01
CA ALA A 67 -15.51 16.24 17.37
C ALA A 67 -15.49 17.78 17.58
N VAL A 68 -15.14 18.56 16.56
CA VAL A 68 -15.14 20.03 16.62
C VAL A 68 -16.30 20.58 15.78
N THR A 69 -17.23 21.23 16.48
CA THR A 69 -18.50 21.78 16.01
C THR A 69 -18.33 22.69 14.79
N VAL A 70 -18.75 22.22 13.60
CA VAL A 70 -18.88 23.05 12.40
C VAL A 70 -20.26 23.71 12.42
N GLU A 71 -20.36 24.94 12.93
CA GLU A 71 -21.55 25.76 12.73
C GLU A 71 -21.68 26.14 11.24
N ASN A 72 -22.71 25.58 10.60
CA ASN A 72 -23.06 25.82 9.21
C ASN A 72 -23.73 27.19 9.05
N LEU A 73 -23.02 28.18 8.50
CA LEU A 73 -23.58 29.45 8.05
C LEU A 73 -23.66 29.51 6.51
N SER A 74 -24.71 28.87 5.97
CA SER A 74 -25.45 29.25 4.73
C SER A 74 -24.88 28.97 3.31
N LEU A 75 -25.51 27.99 2.66
CA LEU A 75 -26.11 27.84 1.31
C LEU A 75 -25.65 28.57 0.02
N ARG A 76 -24.78 29.58 -0.01
CA ARG A 76 -24.48 30.24 -1.33
C ARG A 76 -23.08 30.81 -1.52
N GLN A 77 -22.25 30.80 -0.49
CA GLN A 77 -20.87 31.25 -0.59
C GLN A 77 -20.01 30.36 0.29
N VAL A 78 -19.40 29.33 -0.29
CA VAL A 78 -18.24 28.70 0.35
C VAL A 78 -17.06 29.64 0.13
N LYS A 79 -17.03 30.72 0.90
CA LYS A 79 -15.83 31.52 1.06
C LYS A 79 -14.91 30.68 1.93
N ILE A 80 -13.99 29.96 1.29
CA ILE A 80 -12.90 29.24 1.97
C ILE A 80 -11.97 30.32 2.53
N SER A 81 -12.39 30.95 3.61
CA SER A 81 -11.54 31.75 4.47
C SER A 81 -11.16 30.82 5.60
N ALA A 82 -9.91 30.38 5.57
CA ALA A 82 -9.33 29.44 6.51
C ALA A 82 -9.72 29.79 7.95
N ALA A 83 -10.52 28.93 8.56
CA ALA A 83 -10.74 28.89 10.01
C ALA A 83 -10.12 27.62 10.62
N ALA A 84 -9.07 27.11 9.99
CA ALA A 84 -8.06 26.31 10.65
C ALA A 84 -6.79 26.51 9.82
N GLY A 85 -5.83 27.27 10.35
CA GLY A 85 -4.46 27.34 9.83
C GLY A 85 -3.79 25.99 10.00
N SER A 86 -4.31 24.97 9.32
CA SER A 86 -3.94 23.59 9.51
C SER A 86 -3.23 23.17 8.25
N GLU A 87 -1.91 23.20 8.30
CA GLU A 87 -1.02 22.54 7.34
C GLU A 87 -1.48 21.10 7.05
N PHE A 88 -2.24 20.50 7.96
CA PHE A 88 -2.90 19.21 7.86
C PHE A 88 -3.95 19.08 6.72
N LEU A 89 -4.76 20.11 6.41
CA LEU A 89 -5.74 20.01 5.31
C LEU A 89 -5.04 20.08 3.94
N VAL A 90 -3.96 20.88 3.87
CA VAL A 90 -3.06 20.94 2.73
C VAL A 90 -2.32 19.61 2.60
N TYR A 91 -1.80 19.07 3.70
CA TYR A 91 -1.18 17.74 3.76
C TYR A 91 -2.16 16.65 3.34
N PHE A 92 -3.43 16.67 3.77
CA PHE A 92 -4.44 15.68 3.41
C PHE A 92 -4.80 15.73 1.92
N TYR A 93 -5.00 16.93 1.36
CA TYR A 93 -5.19 17.11 -0.08
C TYR A 93 -3.93 16.72 -0.87
N HIS A 94 -2.75 16.88 -0.27
CA HIS A 94 -1.48 16.43 -0.82
C HIS A 94 -1.30 14.91 -0.70
N SER A 95 -1.73 14.28 0.39
CA SER A 95 -1.70 12.84 0.69
C SER A 95 -2.61 12.07 -0.27
N LEU A 96 -3.82 12.58 -0.51
CA LEU A 96 -4.72 12.05 -1.55
C LEU A 96 -4.11 12.14 -2.96
N LYS A 97 -3.29 13.16 -3.22
CA LYS A 97 -2.49 13.25 -4.45
C LYS A 97 -1.27 12.33 -4.43
N LEU A 98 -0.72 12.04 -3.25
CA LEU A 98 0.43 11.17 -2.97
C LEU A 98 0.05 9.68 -2.85
N ASP A 99 -1.23 9.33 -2.76
CA ASP A 99 -1.72 7.93 -2.80
C ASP A 99 -1.15 7.17 -4.00
N HIS A 100 -1.05 7.86 -5.14
CA HIS A 100 -0.45 7.33 -6.36
C HIS A 100 1.09 7.28 -6.30
N LEU A 101 1.72 8.15 -5.50
CA LEU A 101 3.17 8.22 -5.40
C LEU A 101 3.77 7.00 -4.70
N PHE A 102 3.09 6.41 -3.72
CA PHE A 102 3.57 5.20 -3.04
C PHE A 102 3.04 3.91 -3.67
N CYS A 103 1.78 3.91 -4.11
CA CYS A 103 1.15 2.73 -4.70
C CYS A 103 1.81 2.32 -6.03
N VAL A 104 2.10 3.26 -6.92
CA VAL A 104 2.71 2.98 -8.23
C VAL A 104 4.11 2.36 -8.13
N PRO A 105 5.08 2.94 -7.40
CA PRO A 105 6.39 2.32 -7.26
C PRO A 105 6.32 1.02 -6.46
N ALA A 106 5.40 0.87 -5.50
CA ALA A 106 5.18 -0.39 -4.82
C ALA A 106 4.75 -1.49 -5.81
N LEU A 107 3.72 -1.23 -6.62
CA LEU A 107 3.23 -2.17 -7.63
C LEU A 107 4.30 -2.50 -8.68
N PHE A 108 5.07 -1.50 -9.10
CA PHE A 108 6.16 -1.68 -10.05
C PHE A 108 7.28 -2.58 -9.50
N LEU A 109 7.70 -2.35 -8.26
CA LEU A 109 8.70 -3.18 -7.59
C LEU A 109 8.18 -4.59 -7.33
N PHE A 110 6.91 -4.72 -6.96
CA PHE A 110 6.26 -6.01 -6.76
C PHE A 110 6.24 -6.81 -8.07
N TYR A 111 5.78 -6.20 -9.16
CA TYR A 111 5.74 -6.81 -10.48
C TYR A 111 7.13 -7.25 -10.93
N ARG A 112 8.14 -6.36 -10.84
CA ARG A 112 9.51 -6.70 -11.21
C ARG A 112 10.11 -7.82 -10.37
N GLY A 113 9.85 -7.80 -9.06
CA GLY A 113 10.29 -8.85 -8.14
C GLY A 113 9.70 -10.20 -8.51
N LEU A 114 8.39 -10.23 -8.80
CA LEU A 114 7.68 -11.43 -9.21
C LEU A 114 8.17 -11.95 -10.56
N THR A 115 8.29 -11.10 -11.58
CA THR A 115 8.81 -11.48 -12.90
C THR A 115 10.22 -12.05 -12.80
N HIS A 116 11.07 -11.49 -11.93
CA HIS A 116 12.43 -11.98 -11.73
C HIS A 116 12.46 -13.38 -11.12
N ILE A 117 11.59 -13.65 -10.15
CA ILE A 117 11.45 -14.98 -9.54
C ILE A 117 10.90 -15.98 -10.56
N LEU A 118 9.85 -15.63 -11.29
CA LEU A 118 9.24 -16.49 -12.33
C LEU A 118 10.22 -16.81 -13.47
N ALA A 119 11.01 -15.84 -13.91
CA ALA A 119 12.02 -16.06 -14.95
C ALA A 119 13.10 -17.04 -14.48
N ARG A 120 13.53 -16.94 -13.23
CA ARG A 120 14.51 -17.85 -12.64
C ARG A 120 13.96 -19.26 -12.46
N GLU A 121 12.73 -19.40 -11.97
CA GLU A 121 12.04 -20.68 -11.85
C GLU A 121 11.89 -21.37 -13.21
N LYS A 122 11.53 -20.61 -14.25
CA LYS A 122 11.42 -21.13 -15.62
C LYS A 122 12.78 -21.63 -16.13
N ALA A 123 13.84 -20.85 -15.98
CA ALA A 123 15.18 -21.26 -16.39
C ALA A 123 15.70 -22.50 -15.61
N ALA A 124 15.41 -22.59 -14.31
CA ALA A 124 15.74 -23.76 -13.51
C ALA A 124 15.00 -25.01 -13.99
N ARG A 125 13.72 -24.88 -14.36
CA ARG A 125 12.91 -25.97 -14.89
C ARG A 125 13.41 -26.45 -16.25
N GLU A 126 13.77 -25.55 -17.16
CA GLU A 126 14.34 -25.89 -18.47
C GLU A 126 15.67 -26.64 -18.32
N LYS A 127 16.57 -26.17 -17.44
CA LYS A 127 17.83 -26.85 -17.14
C LYS A 127 17.63 -28.26 -16.58
N ASN A 128 16.66 -28.46 -15.69
CA ASN A 128 16.35 -29.78 -15.13
C ASN A 128 15.82 -30.75 -16.19
N MET A 129 15.15 -30.25 -17.23
CA MET A 129 14.66 -31.06 -18.35
C MET A 129 15.80 -31.48 -19.29
N GLU A 130 16.73 -30.57 -19.60
CA GLU A 130 17.93 -30.91 -20.39
C GLU A 130 18.87 -31.87 -19.66
N THR A 131 19.04 -31.69 -18.35
CA THR A 131 19.94 -32.56 -17.56
C THR A 131 19.31 -33.93 -17.29
N GLY A 132 17.98 -34.00 -17.14
CA GLY A 132 17.27 -35.27 -16.97
C GLY A 132 17.17 -36.13 -18.23
N ASP A 133 17.29 -35.52 -19.42
CA ASP A 133 17.34 -36.23 -20.71
C ASP A 133 18.77 -36.72 -21.04
N ALA A 134 19.80 -36.10 -20.46
CA ALA A 134 21.21 -36.47 -20.64
C ALA A 134 21.70 -37.61 -19.72
N ASP A 135 20.93 -37.96 -18.69
CA ASP A 135 21.20 -39.06 -17.74
C ASP A 135 20.45 -40.37 -18.08
N LEU A 136 19.77 -40.42 -19.25
CA LEU A 136 19.10 -41.61 -19.81
C LEU A 136 19.82 -42.09 -21.08
#